data_AF-A0A846ZY29-F1
#
_entry.id   AF-A0A846ZY29-F1
#
_cell.length_a   1.000
_cell.length_b   1.000
_cell.length_c   1.000
_cell.angle_alpha   90.00
_cell.angle_beta   90.00
_cell.angle_gamma   90.00
#
_symmetry.space_group_name_H-M   'P 1'
#
loop_
_entity.id
_entity.type
_entity.pdbx_description
1 polymer ?
#
loop_
_entity_poly.entity_id
_entity_poly.type
_entity_poly.pdbx_seq_one_letter_code
_entity_poly.pdbx_strand_id
1 'polypeptide(L)'
;MKGKLTKEEKDVLDSFEKGEWIPVTNLAKRKKELATYARNTLRKDKRLNIRISESDLLELQRKAVREGLPYQTYVSSIIHKFISGTLVEETK
;
A
#
# COMPACT_ATOMS: atom_id res chain seq x y z
N MET A 1 -19.30 11.18 4.91
CA MET A 1 -19.97 10.03 4.27
C MET A 1 -19.47 8.75 4.94
N LYS A 2 -20.33 8.01 5.67
CA LYS A 2 -19.97 6.70 6.22
C LYS A 2 -19.92 5.72 5.05
N GLY A 3 -18.72 5.27 4.68
CA GLY A 3 -18.53 4.24 3.64
C GLY A 3 -19.21 2.95 4.06
N LYS A 4 -19.91 2.29 3.12
CA LYS A 4 -20.43 0.93 3.35
C LYS A 4 -19.23 0.00 3.52
N LEU A 5 -19.06 -0.54 4.72
CA LEU A 5 -18.11 -1.62 4.98
C LEU A 5 -18.45 -2.79 4.07
N THR A 6 -17.43 -3.32 3.39
CA THR A 6 -17.51 -4.59 2.66
C THR A 6 -17.77 -5.73 3.65
N LYS A 7 -18.24 -6.88 3.16
CA LYS A 7 -18.57 -8.03 4.03
C LYS A 7 -17.36 -8.45 4.88
N GLU A 8 -16.18 -8.49 4.29
CA GLU A 8 -14.92 -8.82 4.98
C GLU A 8 -14.58 -7.81 6.08
N GLU A 9 -14.69 -6.51 5.81
CA GLU A 9 -14.44 -5.48 6.82
C GLU A 9 -15.42 -5.55 7.99
N LYS A 10 -16.67 -5.93 7.69
CA LYS A 10 -17.72 -6.12 8.69
C LYS A 10 -17.45 -7.34 9.57
N ASP A 11 -17.05 -8.46 8.96
CA ASP A 11 -16.73 -9.68 9.68
C ASP A 11 -15.49 -9.49 10.59
N VAL A 12 -14.47 -8.77 10.12
CA VAL A 12 -13.30 -8.39 10.94
C VAL A 12 -13.71 -7.52 12.12
N LEU A 13 -14.61 -6.55 11.91
CA LEU A 13 -15.11 -5.68 12.98
C LEU A 13 -15.92 -6.47 14.00
N ASP A 14 -16.84 -7.32 13.55
CA ASP A 14 -17.67 -8.15 14.42
C ASP A 14 -16.83 -9.13 15.26
N SER A 15 -15.81 -9.77 14.66
CA SER A 15 -14.88 -10.63 15.40
C SER A 15 -13.98 -9.86 16.38
N PHE A 16 -13.63 -8.60 16.07
CA PHE A 16 -12.91 -7.73 16.99
C PHE A 16 -13.79 -7.31 18.18
N GLU A 17 -15.04 -6.91 17.94
CA GLU A 17 -16.01 -6.53 18.98
C GLU A 17 -16.39 -7.71 19.89
N LYS A 18 -16.41 -8.93 19.34
CA LYS A 18 -16.62 -10.18 20.10
C LYS A 18 -15.42 -10.57 20.99
N GLY A 19 -14.29 -9.86 20.92
CA GLY A 19 -13.13 -10.12 21.77
C GLY A 19 -12.43 -11.45 21.48
N GLU A 20 -12.61 -12.02 20.28
CA GLU A 20 -12.03 -13.31 19.88
C GLU A 20 -10.50 -13.25 19.67
N TRP A 21 -9.94 -12.04 19.64
CA TRP A 21 -8.55 -11.79 19.28
C TRP A 21 -7.66 -11.88 20.52
N ILE A 22 -6.89 -12.96 20.59
CA ILE A 22 -5.91 -13.17 21.66
C ILE A 22 -4.62 -12.44 21.27
N PRO A 23 -4.06 -11.57 22.15
CA PRO A 23 -2.79 -10.91 21.86
C PRO A 23 -1.68 -11.96 21.74
N VAL A 24 -0.88 -11.85 20.66
CA VAL A 24 0.31 -12.68 20.47
C VAL A 24 1.27 -12.54 21.64
N THR A 25 1.95 -13.63 21.99
CA THR A 25 2.97 -13.63 23.04
C THR A 25 4.02 -12.56 22.74
N ASN A 26 4.30 -11.71 23.74
CA ASN A 26 5.27 -10.61 23.66
C ASN A 26 4.92 -9.50 22.64
N LEU A 27 3.67 -9.01 22.69
CA LEU A 27 3.11 -7.94 21.86
C LEU A 27 4.00 -6.69 21.72
N ALA A 28 4.70 -6.28 22.78
CA ALA A 28 5.63 -5.13 22.74
C ALA A 28 6.82 -5.36 21.79
N LYS A 29 7.43 -6.55 21.84
CA LYS A 29 8.51 -6.95 20.94
C LYS A 29 8.00 -7.04 19.51
N ARG A 30 6.84 -7.68 19.32
CA ARG A 30 6.31 -7.90 17.96
C ARG A 30 5.85 -6.61 17.29
N LYS A 31 5.27 -5.67 18.03
CA LYS A 31 4.94 -4.32 17.55
C LYS A 31 6.19 -3.54 17.14
N LYS A 32 7.27 -3.64 17.92
CA LYS A 32 8.56 -2.99 17.60
C LYS A 32 9.17 -3.57 16.32
N GLU A 33 9.14 -4.89 16.16
CA GLU A 33 9.61 -5.57 14.94
C GLU A 33 8.80 -5.14 13.72
N LEU A 34 7.46 -5.23 13.77
CA LEU A 34 6.59 -4.81 12.67
C LEU A 34 6.76 -3.32 12.31
N ALA A 35 6.88 -2.45 13.30
CA ALA A 35 7.17 -1.04 13.06
C ALA A 35 8.55 -0.82 12.42
N THR A 36 9.53 -1.65 12.76
CA THR A 36 10.88 -1.60 12.18
C THR A 36 10.88 -2.11 10.75
N TYR A 37 10.17 -3.21 10.45
CA TYR A 37 9.95 -3.68 9.09
C TYR A 37 9.26 -2.62 8.24
N ALA A 38 8.14 -2.05 8.71
CA ALA A 38 7.44 -0.98 8.00
C ALA A 38 8.35 0.23 7.73
N ARG A 39 9.12 0.68 8.73
CA ARG A 39 10.08 1.78 8.55
C ARG A 39 11.17 1.44 7.53
N ASN A 40 11.73 0.24 7.59
CA ASN A 40 12.81 -0.17 6.69
C ASN A 40 12.31 -0.34 5.25
N THR A 41 11.10 -0.86 5.05
CA THR A 41 10.48 -0.96 3.72
C THR A 41 10.10 0.41 3.15
N LEU A 42 9.78 1.38 4.01
CA LEU A 42 9.44 2.76 3.61
C LEU A 42 10.65 3.69 3.42
N ARG A 43 11.87 3.25 3.76
CA ARG A 43 13.08 4.06 3.57
C ARG A 43 13.40 4.19 2.08
N LYS A 44 13.07 5.35 1.51
CA LYS A 44 13.45 5.77 0.15
C LYS A 44 14.87 6.32 0.15
N ASP A 45 15.86 5.48 0.44
CA ASP A 45 17.26 5.91 0.63
C ASP A 45 18.09 5.93 -0.67
N LYS A 46 17.56 5.38 -1.77
CA LYS A 46 18.21 5.39 -3.09
C LYS A 46 17.42 6.24 -4.09
N ARG A 47 18.14 7.11 -4.82
CA ARG A 47 17.59 7.96 -5.89
C ARG A 47 17.68 7.23 -7.23
N LEU A 48 16.62 7.34 -8.04
CA LEU A 48 16.53 6.79 -9.39
C LEU A 48 16.13 7.92 -10.35
N ASN A 49 17.00 8.28 -11.29
CA ASN A 49 16.70 9.26 -12.34
C ASN A 49 16.30 8.52 -13.61
N ILE A 50 15.08 8.74 -14.11
CA ILE A 50 14.56 8.11 -15.33
C ILE A 50 14.15 9.21 -16.30
N ARG A 51 14.48 9.04 -17.58
CA ARG A 51 13.90 9.83 -18.67
C ARG A 51 12.72 9.06 -19.24
N ILE A 52 11.59 9.74 -19.40
CA ILE A 52 10.38 9.21 -20.03
C ILE A 52 9.85 10.23 -21.03
N SER A 53 9.01 9.80 -21.97
CA SER A 53 8.36 10.70 -22.91
C SER A 53 7.35 11.60 -22.19
N GLU A 54 7.06 12.76 -22.78
CA GLU A 54 6.05 13.69 -22.25
C GLU A 54 4.66 13.03 -22.22
N SER A 55 4.32 12.26 -23.26
CA SER A 55 3.09 11.47 -23.33
C SER A 55 2.96 10.50 -22.16
N ASP A 56 4.01 9.76 -21.82
CA ASP A 56 3.99 8.78 -20.72
C ASP A 56 3.87 9.47 -19.36
N LEU A 57 4.57 10.60 -19.19
CA LEU A 57 4.49 11.38 -17.95
C LEU A 57 3.04 11.85 -17.70
N LEU A 58 2.36 12.30 -18.74
CA LEU A 58 1.00 12.80 -18.66
C LEU A 58 0.00 11.68 -18.34
N GLU A 59 0.18 10.49 -18.92
CA GLU A 59 -0.62 9.32 -18.56
C GLU A 59 -0.40 8.86 -17.12
N LEU A 60 0.85 8.81 -16.66
CA LEU A 60 1.19 8.45 -15.27
C LEU A 60 0.54 9.43 -14.29
N GLN A 61 0.54 10.73 -14.59
CA GLN A 61 -0.14 11.74 -13.78
C GLN A 61 -1.66 11.50 -13.75
N ARG A 62 -2.30 11.23 -14.90
CA ARG A 62 -3.74 10.92 -14.94
C ARG A 62 -4.09 9.69 -14.11
N LYS A 63 -3.30 8.62 -14.20
CA LYS A 63 -3.52 7.39 -13.43
C LYS A 63 -3.29 7.61 -11.93
N ALA A 64 -2.26 8.38 -11.57
CA ALA A 64 -1.99 8.74 -10.18
C ALA A 64 -3.14 9.55 -9.55
N VAL A 65 -3.70 10.52 -10.28
CA VAL A 65 -4.86 11.31 -9.83
C VAL A 65 -6.09 10.40 -9.63
N ARG A 66 -6.30 9.42 -10.51
CA ARG A 66 -7.40 8.44 -10.35
C ARG A 66 -7.26 7.61 -9.08
N GLU A 67 -6.04 7.23 -8.71
CA GLU A 67 -5.75 6.53 -7.45
C GLU A 67 -5.66 7.47 -6.23
N GLY A 68 -5.77 8.78 -6.42
CA GLY A 68 -5.64 9.78 -5.35
C GLY A 68 -4.20 9.90 -4.79
N LEU A 69 -3.20 9.49 -5.56
CA LEU A 69 -1.80 9.48 -5.15
C LEU A 69 -0.98 10.54 -5.91
N PRO A 70 0.05 11.14 -5.28
CA PRO A 70 1.03 11.93 -6.00
C PRO A 70 1.74 11.08 -7.07
N TYR A 71 2.06 11.66 -8.23
CA TYR A 71 2.65 10.90 -9.35
C TYR A 71 3.94 10.16 -8.96
N GLN A 72 4.80 10.76 -8.14
CA GLN A 72 6.04 10.13 -7.67
C GLN A 72 5.75 8.91 -6.79
N THR A 73 4.73 9.01 -5.93
CA THR A 73 4.28 7.91 -5.08
C THR A 73 3.67 6.79 -5.91
N TYR A 74 2.89 7.14 -6.93
CA TYR A 74 2.32 6.19 -7.88
C TYR A 74 3.39 5.42 -8.65
N VAL A 75 4.39 6.11 -9.20
CA VAL A 75 5.53 5.48 -9.90
C VAL A 75 6.31 4.57 -8.96
N SER A 76 6.59 5.02 -7.74
CA SER A 76 7.26 4.19 -6.72
C SER A 76 6.43 2.95 -6.36
N SER A 77 5.11 3.07 -6.31
CA SER A 77 4.17 1.98 -6.05
C SER A 77 4.17 0.96 -7.19
N ILE A 78 4.19 1.41 -8.44
CA ILE A 78 4.33 0.52 -9.62
C ILE A 78 5.63 -0.26 -9.56
N ILE A 79 6.77 0.40 -9.34
CA ILE A 79 8.08 -0.27 -9.25
C ILE A 79 8.06 -1.33 -8.14
N HIS A 80 7.49 -1.00 -6.99
CA HIS A 80 7.37 -1.94 -5.89
C HIS A 80 6.47 -3.14 -6.24
N LYS A 81 5.28 -2.88 -6.78
CA LYS A 81 4.32 -3.93 -7.24
C LYS A 81 4.94 -4.84 -8.31
N PHE A 82 5.73 -4.27 -9.21
CA PHE A 82 6.44 -5.01 -10.25
C PHE A 82 7.50 -5.95 -9.64
N ILE A 83 8.31 -5.44 -8.71
CA ILE A 83 9.34 -6.25 -8.04
C ILE A 83 8.72 -7.32 -7.12
N SER A 84 7.62 -7.01 -6.44
CA SER A 84 6.93 -7.96 -5.56
C SER A 84 6.05 -8.97 -6.31
N GLY A 85 6.00 -8.91 -7.64
CA GLY A 85 5.19 -9.81 -8.48
C GLY A 85 3.68 -9.62 -8.30
N THR A 86 3.25 -8.50 -7.71
CA THR A 86 1.85 -8.21 -7.38
C THR A 86 1.24 -7.18 -8.34
N LEU A 87 1.94 -6.86 -9.43
CA LEU A 87 1.41 -5.99 -10.47
C LEU A 87 0.33 -6.76 -11.25
N VAL A 88 -0.93 -6.58 -10.84
CA VAL A 88 -2.07 -7.02 -11.62
C VAL A 88 -2.33 -5.94 -12.67
N GLU A 89 -2.03 -6.23 -13.93
CA GLU A 89 -2.51 -5.40 -15.03
C GLU A 89 -4.04 -5.51 -15.06
N GLU A 90 -4.75 -4.39 -14.99
CA GLU A 90 -6.18 -4.39 -15.33
C GLU A 90 -6.28 -4.71 -16.83
N THR A 91 -6.45 -5.99 -17.15
CA THR A 91 -6.84 -6.42 -18.49
C THR A 91 -8.24 -5.88 -18.74
N LYS A 92 -8.32 -4.89 -19.62
CA LYS A 92 -9.58 -4.36 -20.14
C LYS A 92 -9.95 -5.07 -21.42
#